data_AF-A0A8C4SYG5-F1
#
_entry.id   AF-A0A8C4SYG5-F1
#
_cell.length_a   1.000
_cell.length_b   1.000
_cell.length_c   1.000
_cell.angle_alpha   90.00
_cell.angle_beta   90.00
_cell.angle_gamma   90.00
#
_symmetry.space_group_name_H-M   'P 1'
#
loop_
_entity.id
_entity.type
_entity.pdbx_description
1 polymer ?
#
loop_
_entity_poly.entity_id
_entity_poly.type
_entity_poly.pdbx_seq_one_letter_code
_entity_poly.pdbx_strand_id
1 'polypeptide(L)'
;MQSAVKYYFLLLQDPTDFEWSFWMDWGKRHLAWYFLCHVFISLVTKTLIPKFRVVFLMLYGVFVCFFLLGVRGLAMVLLHMMISFSVALLRKPLLCWLCSLMLLYTLHLPFFEEIQRSWYKTENEYYLLLFSLAMCCLRYTSFSLEYCWQQTGQRSSLQCFFAYLFYYPLFHNGPIITYKEFISQIQKEKTSSTKITFGIIVWTIARIFTWWLLAECMIHFLYIHAILSNEALLEVVSFWALGGLALAQVLFFYVKYLVLYGIPSLIVRIDGLEPPELPRCVSTMHSFTGMWRYFDNCACLFVFNSRYIYVPMGGSHHGLLGKMFSSALAFGFVYYWHGAHDYLFSWALLNWIGLMIEYGVKKILVTLLYYVPCYLFSFAENVLSYEMTQRAFGILSAISTAMLILSNLVFLGGNHVGKIYWQRIFIQGERLRSGLGLFYNK
;
A
#
# COMPACT_ATOMS: atom_id res chain seq x y z
N MET A 1 1.92 -9.30 -49.56
CA MET A 1 0.87 -10.06 -48.82
C MET A 1 1.48 -11.11 -47.85
N GLN A 2 2.63 -10.83 -47.23
CA GLN A 2 3.30 -11.71 -46.26
C GLN A 2 3.71 -10.99 -44.95
N SER A 3 3.29 -9.73 -44.77
CA SER A 3 3.52 -8.94 -43.55
C SER A 3 2.31 -8.91 -42.60
N ALA A 4 1.17 -9.50 -42.98
CA ALA A 4 -0.09 -9.39 -42.22
C ALA A 4 -0.42 -10.61 -41.32
N VAL A 5 0.35 -11.71 -41.40
CA VAL A 5 -0.02 -12.98 -40.73
C VAL A 5 0.68 -13.18 -39.36
N LYS A 6 1.57 -12.27 -38.96
CA LYS A 6 2.28 -12.36 -37.66
C LYS A 6 1.52 -11.75 -36.46
N TYR A 7 0.30 -11.25 -36.67
CA TYR A 7 -0.48 -10.53 -35.66
C TYR A 7 -1.67 -11.30 -35.07
N TYR A 8 -1.88 -12.57 -35.42
CA TYR A 8 -3.12 -13.28 -35.06
C TYR A 8 -3.04 -14.19 -33.81
N PHE A 9 -1.90 -14.28 -33.12
CA PHE A 9 -1.75 -15.15 -31.93
C PHE A 9 -1.07 -14.51 -30.72
N LEU A 10 -0.77 -13.21 -30.76
CA LEU A 10 -0.39 -12.45 -29.57
C LEU A 10 -1.65 -11.70 -29.13
N LEU A 11 -2.35 -12.21 -28.11
CA LEU A 11 -3.38 -11.43 -27.41
C LEU A 11 -2.77 -10.08 -27.06
N LEU A 12 -3.32 -9.00 -27.65
CA LEU A 12 -2.89 -7.64 -27.33
C LEU A 12 -2.98 -7.47 -25.80
N GLN A 13 -1.87 -7.11 -25.17
CA GLN A 13 -1.83 -6.83 -23.74
C GLN A 13 -2.48 -5.47 -23.49
N ASP A 14 -3.29 -5.33 -22.44
CA ASP A 14 -3.76 -4.03 -21.97
C ASP A 14 -2.59 -3.23 -21.38
N PRO A 15 -2.14 -2.12 -22.03
CA PRO A 15 -0.99 -1.36 -21.58
C PRO A 15 -1.36 -0.23 -20.60
N THR A 16 -2.64 -0.11 -20.22
CA THR A 16 -3.14 1.09 -19.55
C THR A 16 -2.86 1.13 -18.04
N ASP A 17 -2.45 0.02 -17.40
CA ASP A 17 -1.88 0.06 -16.05
C ASP A 17 -0.39 0.43 -16.13
N PHE A 18 -0.09 1.70 -15.89
CA PHE A 18 1.27 2.25 -15.91
C PHE A 18 2.21 1.53 -14.94
N GLU A 19 1.77 1.27 -13.71
CA GLU A 19 2.63 0.69 -12.65
C GLU A 19 3.04 -0.74 -13.01
N TRP A 20 2.10 -1.59 -13.45
CA TRP A 20 2.38 -2.95 -13.89
C TRP A 20 3.33 -2.96 -15.08
N SER A 21 3.04 -2.16 -16.10
CA SER A 21 3.88 -2.05 -17.30
C SER A 21 5.29 -1.55 -16.94
N PHE A 22 5.38 -0.54 -16.06
CA PHE A 22 6.65 -0.03 -15.55
C PHE A 22 7.48 -1.12 -14.85
N TRP A 23 6.91 -1.84 -13.90
CA TRP A 23 7.65 -2.85 -13.13
C TRP A 23 7.91 -4.13 -13.93
N MET A 24 7.00 -4.57 -14.79
CA MET A 24 7.16 -5.81 -15.55
C MET A 24 7.96 -5.65 -16.83
N ASP A 25 7.78 -4.55 -17.58
CA ASP A 25 8.51 -4.35 -18.83
C ASP A 25 9.87 -3.71 -18.58
N TRP A 26 9.92 -2.60 -17.85
CA TRP A 26 11.18 -1.89 -17.61
C TRP A 26 11.90 -2.43 -16.36
N GLY A 27 11.18 -2.51 -15.24
CA GLY A 27 11.72 -2.93 -13.95
C GLY A 27 12.30 -4.34 -13.95
N LYS A 28 11.61 -5.34 -14.51
CA LYS A 28 12.10 -6.72 -14.59
C LYS A 28 13.44 -6.82 -15.34
N ARG A 29 13.59 -6.10 -16.45
CA ARG A 29 14.82 -6.12 -17.25
C ARG A 29 16.00 -5.50 -16.52
N HIS A 30 15.77 -4.43 -15.76
CA HIS A 30 16.84 -3.65 -15.14
C HIS A 30 17.11 -4.02 -13.68
N LEU A 31 16.10 -4.43 -12.91
CA LEU A 31 16.19 -4.65 -11.46
C LEU A 31 16.38 -6.12 -11.06
N ALA A 32 15.92 -7.07 -11.87
CA ALA A 32 15.99 -8.48 -11.51
C ALA A 32 17.42 -8.96 -11.23
N TRP A 33 18.39 -8.49 -12.02
CA TRP A 33 19.81 -8.83 -11.82
C TRP A 33 20.35 -8.27 -10.51
N TYR A 34 19.98 -7.05 -10.13
CA TYR A 34 20.40 -6.46 -8.85
C TYR A 34 19.76 -7.16 -7.65
N PHE A 35 18.53 -7.66 -7.76
CA PHE A 35 17.94 -8.50 -6.72
C PHE A 35 18.68 -9.84 -6.57
N LEU A 36 19.04 -10.49 -7.68
CA LEU A 36 19.83 -11.73 -7.65
C LEU A 36 21.23 -11.50 -7.06
N CYS A 37 21.90 -10.43 -7.46
CA CYS A 37 23.19 -10.03 -6.90
C CYS A 37 23.09 -9.70 -5.41
N HIS A 38 22.00 -9.06 -4.95
CA HIS A 38 21.74 -8.85 -3.51
C HIS A 38 21.67 -10.17 -2.77
N VAL A 39 20.88 -11.13 -3.28
CA VAL A 39 20.75 -12.46 -2.67
C VAL A 39 22.10 -13.17 -2.61
N PHE A 40 22.88 -13.12 -3.69
CA PHE A 40 24.22 -13.70 -3.72
C PHE A 40 25.13 -13.08 -2.65
N ILE A 41 25.23 -11.75 -2.60
CA ILE A 41 26.04 -11.03 -1.61
C ILE A 41 25.57 -11.34 -0.19
N SER A 42 24.26 -11.38 0.04
CA SER A 42 23.67 -11.70 1.34
C SER A 42 24.04 -13.11 1.79
N LEU A 43 23.96 -14.11 0.92
CA LEU A 43 24.34 -15.49 1.22
C LEU A 43 25.85 -15.61 1.49
N VAL A 44 26.69 -15.04 0.62
CA VAL A 44 28.15 -15.06 0.75
C VAL A 44 28.60 -14.38 2.05
N THR A 45 28.05 -13.20 2.35
CA THR A 45 28.40 -12.47 3.58
C THR A 45 27.88 -13.16 4.83
N LYS A 46 26.71 -13.82 4.77
CA LYS A 46 26.18 -14.64 5.85
C LYS A 46 27.09 -15.83 6.17
N THR A 47 27.68 -16.47 5.16
CA THR A 47 28.55 -17.64 5.36
C THR A 47 29.99 -17.29 5.69
N LEU A 48 30.57 -16.30 5.00
CA LEU A 48 32.01 -16.01 5.10
C LEU A 48 32.32 -14.96 6.17
N ILE A 49 31.51 -13.90 6.28
CA ILE A 49 31.83 -12.72 7.10
C ILE A 49 30.58 -12.16 7.81
N PRO A 50 29.92 -12.93 8.68
CA PRO A 50 28.63 -12.57 9.27
C PRO A 50 28.69 -11.26 10.09
N LYS A 51 29.85 -10.96 10.70
CA LYS A 51 30.06 -9.74 11.48
C LYS A 51 29.89 -8.45 10.66
N PHE A 52 30.31 -8.46 9.39
CA PHE A 52 30.30 -7.28 8.51
C PHE A 52 29.13 -7.28 7.52
N ARG A 53 28.25 -8.28 7.59
CA ARG A 53 27.10 -8.47 6.69
C ARG A 53 26.29 -7.20 6.44
N VAL A 54 25.88 -6.51 7.50
CA VAL A 54 25.09 -5.27 7.42
C VAL A 54 25.83 -4.17 6.64
N VAL A 55 27.15 -4.08 6.78
CA VAL A 55 27.97 -3.10 6.06
C VAL A 55 28.05 -3.44 4.58
N PHE A 56 28.25 -4.70 4.22
CA PHE A 56 28.26 -5.13 2.83
C PHE A 56 26.91 -4.91 2.14
N LEU A 57 25.79 -5.23 2.82
CA LEU A 57 24.45 -4.98 2.28
C LEU A 57 24.18 -3.48 2.09
N MET A 58 24.63 -2.65 3.04
CA MET A 58 24.56 -1.19 2.93
C MET A 58 25.38 -0.66 1.76
N LEU A 59 26.64 -1.07 1.64
CA LEU A 59 27.54 -0.65 0.55
C LEU A 59 26.98 -1.10 -0.80
N TYR A 60 26.44 -2.31 -0.88
CA TYR A 60 25.76 -2.80 -2.06
C TYR A 60 24.54 -1.94 -2.42
N GLY A 61 23.70 -1.57 -1.46
CA GLY A 61 22.56 -0.69 -1.71
C GLY A 61 22.97 0.70 -2.21
N VAL A 62 24.03 1.28 -1.67
CA VAL A 62 24.61 2.55 -2.18
C VAL A 62 25.14 2.38 -3.60
N PHE A 63 25.84 1.27 -3.87
CA PHE A 63 26.35 0.93 -5.19
C PHE A 63 25.20 0.80 -6.21
N VAL A 64 24.17 0.03 -5.91
CA VAL A 64 23.04 -0.13 -6.82
C VAL A 64 22.29 1.19 -7.04
N CYS A 65 22.12 1.99 -5.98
CA CYS A 65 21.54 3.33 -6.10
C CYS A 65 22.35 4.23 -7.05
N PHE A 66 23.68 4.18 -6.97
CA PHE A 66 24.57 4.89 -7.90
C PHE A 66 24.36 4.47 -9.36
N PHE A 67 24.27 3.16 -9.62
CA PHE A 67 24.10 2.64 -10.99
C PHE A 67 22.71 2.88 -11.57
N LEU A 68 21.65 2.77 -10.75
CA LEU A 68 20.26 2.93 -11.21
C LEU A 68 19.80 4.38 -11.26
N LEU A 69 20.11 5.18 -10.23
CA LEU A 69 19.65 6.57 -10.13
C LEU A 69 20.70 7.58 -10.61
N GLY A 70 21.93 7.14 -10.86
CA GLY A 70 23.05 8.00 -11.21
C GLY A 70 23.57 8.83 -10.04
N VAL A 71 24.66 9.59 -10.30
CA VAL A 71 25.32 10.45 -9.31
C VAL A 71 24.36 11.47 -8.71
N ARG A 72 23.52 12.09 -9.56
CA ARG A 72 22.58 13.15 -9.15
C ARG A 72 21.46 12.58 -8.27
N GLY A 73 20.87 11.45 -8.64
CA GLY A 73 19.85 10.77 -7.84
C GLY A 73 20.37 10.31 -6.48
N LEU A 74 21.56 9.68 -6.45
CA LEU A 74 22.21 9.31 -5.19
C LEU A 74 22.51 10.53 -4.31
N ALA A 75 23.02 11.62 -4.89
CA ALA A 75 23.26 12.86 -4.16
C ALA A 75 21.97 13.43 -3.55
N MET A 76 20.84 13.34 -4.27
CA MET A 76 19.53 13.78 -3.76
C MET A 76 19.05 12.93 -2.58
N VAL A 77 19.17 11.60 -2.66
CA VAL A 77 18.83 10.68 -1.56
C VAL A 77 19.68 10.98 -0.32
N LEU A 78 20.99 11.16 -0.52
CA LEU A 78 21.92 11.51 0.57
C LEU A 78 21.60 12.89 1.15
N LEU A 79 21.24 13.87 0.32
CA LEU A 79 20.84 15.21 0.77
C LEU A 79 19.61 15.14 1.67
N HIS A 80 18.54 14.45 1.24
CA HIS A 80 17.33 14.24 2.06
C HIS A 80 17.67 13.56 3.39
N MET A 81 18.52 12.53 3.35
CA MET A 81 18.98 11.83 4.55
C MET A 81 19.74 12.76 5.50
N MET A 82 20.69 13.55 5.00
CA MET A 82 21.50 14.44 5.82
C MET A 82 20.66 15.57 6.44
N ILE A 83 19.72 16.14 5.68
CA ILE A 83 18.78 17.14 6.20
C ILE A 83 17.92 16.53 7.32
N SER A 84 17.31 15.37 7.06
CA SER A 84 16.49 14.67 8.07
C SER A 84 17.29 14.31 9.32
N PHE A 85 18.52 13.81 9.16
CA PHE A 85 19.43 13.50 10.27
C PHE A 85 19.73 14.74 11.10
N SER A 86 20.06 15.86 10.44
CA SER A 86 20.40 17.12 11.09
C SER A 86 19.24 17.65 11.93
N VAL A 87 18.01 17.54 11.42
CA VAL A 87 16.80 17.90 12.16
C VAL A 87 16.53 16.93 13.31
N ALA A 88 16.79 15.62 13.12
CA ALA A 88 16.65 14.61 14.17
C ALA A 88 17.57 14.88 15.37
N LEU A 89 18.76 15.46 15.15
CA LEU A 89 19.68 15.85 16.23
C LEU A 89 19.06 16.88 17.19
N LEU A 90 18.09 17.68 16.74
CA LEU A 90 17.36 18.63 17.57
C LEU A 90 16.38 17.96 18.55
N ARG A 91 16.10 16.66 18.37
CA ARG A 91 15.20 15.84 19.21
C ARG A 91 13.79 16.41 19.38
N LYS A 92 13.29 17.15 18.39
CA LYS A 92 11.92 17.69 18.36
C LYS A 92 11.10 16.95 17.31
N PRO A 93 10.14 16.07 17.71
CA PRO A 93 9.32 15.31 16.76
C PRO A 93 8.56 16.17 15.76
N LEU A 94 8.06 17.34 16.19
CA LEU A 94 7.35 18.28 15.31
C LEU A 94 8.25 18.80 14.18
N LEU A 95 9.50 19.15 14.48
CA LEU A 95 10.45 19.60 13.46
C LEU A 95 10.80 18.47 12.49
N CYS A 96 10.92 17.23 12.97
CA CYS A 96 11.15 16.07 12.12
C CYS A 96 10.00 15.84 11.14
N TRP A 97 8.75 15.99 11.59
CA TRP A 97 7.57 15.91 10.73
C TRP A 97 7.53 17.04 9.71
N LEU A 98 7.72 18.30 10.14
CA LEU A 98 7.75 19.45 9.24
C LEU A 98 8.83 19.30 8.17
N CYS A 99 10.03 18.87 8.57
CA CYS A 99 11.13 18.57 7.65
C CYS A 99 10.75 17.48 6.64
N SER A 100 10.15 16.39 7.11
CA SER A 100 9.77 15.26 6.24
C SER A 100 8.68 15.65 5.25
N LEU A 101 7.69 16.44 5.67
CA LEU A 101 6.64 16.97 4.81
C LEU A 101 7.20 17.97 3.79
N MET A 102 8.14 18.84 4.18
CA MET A 102 8.81 19.75 3.25
C MET A 102 9.67 19.00 2.22
N LEU A 103 10.41 17.97 2.64
CA LEU A 103 11.19 17.12 1.73
C LEU A 103 10.31 16.29 0.79
N LEU A 104 9.10 15.93 1.22
CA LEU A 104 8.11 15.30 0.35
C LEU A 104 7.52 16.33 -0.62
N TYR A 105 7.27 17.55 -0.16
CA TYR A 105 6.75 18.64 -0.99
C TYR A 105 7.66 18.99 -2.17
N THR A 106 8.98 18.89 -1.98
CA THR A 106 9.93 19.15 -3.08
C THR A 106 9.75 18.20 -4.27
N LEU A 107 9.15 17.02 -4.06
CA LEU A 107 8.83 16.08 -5.15
C LEU A 107 7.62 16.52 -5.98
N HIS A 108 6.73 17.35 -5.42
CA HIS A 108 5.50 17.82 -6.08
C HIS A 108 5.63 19.24 -6.64
N LEU A 109 6.75 19.93 -6.39
CA LEU A 109 6.98 21.27 -6.88
C LEU A 109 7.39 21.22 -8.37
N PRO A 110 6.65 21.88 -9.28
CA PRO A 110 6.91 21.81 -10.73
C PRO A 110 8.35 22.18 -11.10
N PHE A 111 8.91 23.18 -10.43
CA PHE A 111 10.28 23.61 -10.62
C PHE A 111 11.31 22.49 -10.35
N PHE A 112 11.15 21.76 -9.24
CA PHE A 112 12.06 20.67 -8.90
C PHE A 112 11.79 19.43 -9.75
N GLU A 113 10.52 19.18 -10.11
CA GLU A 113 10.14 18.12 -11.03
C GLU A 113 10.83 18.30 -12.40
N GLU A 114 10.78 19.49 -13.01
CA GLU A 114 11.44 19.77 -14.28
C GLU A 114 12.97 19.55 -14.21
N ILE A 115 13.60 20.02 -13.12
CA ILE A 115 15.03 19.81 -12.90
C ILE A 115 15.35 18.32 -12.77
N GLN A 116 14.60 17.58 -11.96
CA GLN A 116 14.83 16.14 -11.76
C GLN A 116 14.58 15.35 -13.04
N ARG A 117 13.52 15.67 -13.79
CA ARG A 117 13.23 15.07 -15.10
C ARG A 117 14.38 15.33 -16.09
N SER A 118 14.97 16.53 -16.09
CA SER A 118 16.10 16.89 -16.97
C SER A 118 17.38 16.05 -16.74
N TRP A 119 17.49 15.36 -15.60
CA TRP A 119 18.65 14.50 -15.32
C TRP A 119 18.62 13.18 -16.06
N TYR A 120 17.44 12.74 -16.49
CA TYR A 120 17.22 11.42 -17.05
C TYR A 120 16.84 11.49 -18.53
N LYS A 121 17.16 10.43 -19.26
CA LYS A 121 16.83 10.35 -20.69
C LYS A 121 15.43 9.80 -20.91
N THR A 122 14.96 8.98 -19.98
CA THR A 122 13.66 8.31 -20.06
C THR A 122 12.80 8.67 -18.86
N GLU A 123 11.48 8.75 -19.06
CA GLU A 123 10.54 9.01 -17.96
C GLU A 123 10.60 7.91 -16.89
N ASN A 124 10.84 6.65 -17.29
CA ASN A 124 10.94 5.52 -16.38
C ASN A 124 12.08 5.69 -15.34
N GLU A 125 13.23 6.22 -15.75
CA GLU A 125 14.34 6.49 -14.82
C GLU A 125 13.97 7.58 -13.80
N TYR A 126 13.25 8.62 -14.25
CA TYR A 126 12.71 9.66 -13.37
C TYR A 126 11.68 9.08 -12.38
N TYR A 127 10.73 8.26 -12.86
CA TYR A 127 9.75 7.61 -11.99
C TYR A 127 10.42 6.67 -10.98
N LEU A 128 11.51 5.98 -11.35
CA LEU A 128 12.29 5.19 -10.40
C LEU A 128 12.88 6.08 -9.29
N LEU A 129 13.42 7.26 -9.63
CA LEU A 129 13.88 8.24 -8.63
C LEU A 129 12.72 8.67 -7.71
N LEU A 130 11.57 9.02 -8.29
CA LEU A 130 10.39 9.47 -7.56
C LEU A 130 9.92 8.41 -6.55
N PHE A 131 9.76 7.15 -6.99
CA PHE A 131 9.39 6.04 -6.10
C PHE A 131 10.43 5.83 -4.99
N SER A 132 11.72 5.92 -5.33
CA SER A 132 12.81 5.78 -4.35
C SER A 132 12.75 6.88 -3.29
N LEU A 133 12.58 8.14 -3.70
CA LEU A 133 12.51 9.27 -2.77
C LEU A 133 11.26 9.21 -1.89
N ALA A 134 10.11 8.81 -2.45
CA ALA A 134 8.87 8.61 -1.70
C ALA A 134 9.01 7.49 -0.64
N MET A 135 9.65 6.37 -0.98
CA MET A 135 9.92 5.27 -0.05
C MET A 135 10.98 5.66 1.00
N CYS A 136 12.04 6.36 0.59
CA CYS A 136 13.04 6.93 1.50
C CYS A 136 12.41 7.90 2.49
N CYS A 137 11.37 8.66 2.09
CA CYS A 137 10.65 9.58 2.98
C CYS A 137 10.09 8.90 4.22
N LEU A 138 9.46 7.75 4.05
CA LEU A 138 8.92 6.98 5.16
C LEU A 138 10.04 6.45 6.07
N ARG A 139 11.17 6.03 5.48
CA ARG A 139 12.33 5.53 6.25
C ARG A 139 13.00 6.62 7.07
N TYR A 140 13.40 7.74 6.48
CA TYR A 140 14.06 8.79 7.26
C TYR A 140 13.11 9.38 8.31
N THR A 141 11.80 9.46 8.04
CA THR A 141 10.81 9.91 9.04
C THR A 141 10.76 8.95 10.23
N SER A 142 10.68 7.64 9.94
CA SER A 142 10.70 6.59 10.96
C SER A 142 11.97 6.64 11.81
N PHE A 143 13.15 6.79 11.19
CA PHE A 143 14.41 6.94 11.92
C PHE A 143 14.41 8.19 12.80
N SER A 144 14.07 9.36 12.24
CA SER A 144 14.14 10.64 12.94
C SER A 144 13.20 10.71 14.15
N LEU A 145 12.00 10.12 14.06
CA LEU A 145 11.06 10.04 15.18
C LEU A 145 11.53 9.06 16.27
N GLU A 146 11.99 7.86 15.89
CA GLU A 146 12.55 6.91 16.87
C GLU A 146 13.83 7.47 17.53
N TYR A 147 14.65 8.24 16.80
CA TYR A 147 15.81 8.93 17.36
C TYR A 147 15.41 9.98 18.42
N CYS A 148 14.29 10.69 18.22
CA CYS A 148 13.76 11.62 19.21
C CYS A 148 13.23 10.92 20.46
N TRP A 149 12.65 9.73 20.33
CA TRP A 149 12.05 8.97 21.44
C TRP A 149 13.03 8.03 22.16
N GLN A 150 14.24 7.84 21.65
CA GLN A 150 15.26 7.02 22.30
C GLN A 150 15.72 7.62 23.64
N GLN A 151 15.74 6.79 24.68
CA GLN A 151 16.32 7.15 25.97
C GLN A 151 17.84 7.35 25.84
N THR A 152 18.36 8.30 26.61
CA THR A 152 19.79 8.63 26.71
C THR A 152 20.60 7.42 27.14
N GLY A 153 21.15 6.66 26.19
CA GLY A 153 21.98 5.47 26.44
C GLY A 153 22.08 4.52 25.24
N GLN A 154 21.01 4.39 24.45
CA GLN A 154 21.05 3.66 23.16
C GLN A 154 21.39 4.65 22.04
N ARG A 155 22.67 4.73 21.67
CA ARG A 155 23.10 5.55 20.53
C ARG A 155 22.74 4.84 19.22
N SER A 156 21.65 5.27 18.57
CA SER A 156 21.49 5.00 17.14
C SER A 156 22.63 5.66 16.38
N SER A 157 23.45 4.84 15.73
CA SER A 157 24.57 5.33 14.94
C SER A 157 24.11 5.76 13.55
N LEU A 158 24.83 6.72 12.97
CA LEU A 158 24.67 7.09 11.56
C LEU A 158 24.83 5.88 10.64
N GLN A 159 25.68 4.92 10.99
CA GLN A 159 25.81 3.64 10.27
C GLN A 159 24.51 2.84 10.24
N CYS A 160 23.77 2.76 11.36
CA CYS A 160 22.45 2.12 11.38
C CYS A 160 21.45 2.85 10.49
N PHE A 161 21.55 4.18 10.41
CA PHE A 161 20.69 4.96 9.52
C PHE A 161 20.98 4.66 8.05
N PHE A 162 22.26 4.66 7.64
CA PHE A 162 22.65 4.29 6.28
C PHE A 162 22.23 2.85 5.94
N ALA A 163 22.45 1.90 6.84
CA ALA A 163 22.06 0.51 6.64
C ALA A 163 20.54 0.35 6.46
N TYR A 164 19.74 1.12 7.20
CA TYR A 164 18.29 1.12 7.07
C TYR A 164 17.82 1.81 5.79
N LEU A 165 18.37 2.97 5.46
CA LEU A 165 17.96 3.71 4.27
C LEU A 165 18.34 2.97 2.99
N PHE A 166 19.59 2.49 2.89
CA PHE A 166 20.11 1.79 1.71
C PHE A 166 19.90 0.27 1.75
N TYR A 167 18.97 -0.23 2.56
CA TYR A 167 18.57 -1.63 2.45
C TYR A 167 17.82 -1.85 1.12
N TYR A 168 18.55 -2.43 0.15
CA TYR A 168 18.17 -2.50 -1.26
C TYR A 168 16.84 -3.21 -1.55
N PRO A 169 16.51 -4.36 -0.94
CA PRO A 169 15.33 -5.14 -1.33
C PRO A 169 14.03 -4.35 -1.31
N LEU A 170 13.93 -3.39 -0.39
CA LEU A 170 12.74 -2.58 -0.16
C LEU A 170 12.91 -1.12 -0.66
N PHE A 171 14.04 -0.79 -1.29
CA PHE A 171 14.49 0.59 -1.51
C PHE A 171 13.61 1.37 -2.50
N HIS A 172 13.32 0.77 -3.66
CA HIS A 172 12.49 1.39 -4.70
C HIS A 172 11.00 1.11 -4.50
N ASN A 173 10.66 -0.12 -4.12
CA ASN A 173 9.30 -0.59 -3.91
C ASN A 173 9.32 -1.81 -3.00
N GLY A 174 8.32 -1.95 -2.15
CA GLY A 174 8.22 -3.06 -1.20
C GLY A 174 7.49 -2.67 0.08
N PRO A 175 7.18 -3.66 0.94
CA PRO A 175 6.57 -3.40 2.24
C PRO A 175 7.53 -2.61 3.14
N ILE A 176 7.03 -1.57 3.79
CA ILE A 176 7.83 -0.72 4.68
C ILE A 176 8.09 -1.46 6.00
N ILE A 177 9.35 -1.57 6.41
CA ILE A 177 9.69 -2.04 7.76
C ILE A 177 10.04 -0.82 8.60
N THR A 178 9.47 -0.68 9.80
CA THR A 178 9.82 0.46 10.67
C THR A 178 11.26 0.35 11.17
N TYR A 179 11.91 1.48 11.48
CA TYR A 179 13.31 1.49 11.94
C TYR A 179 13.50 0.61 13.18
N LYS A 180 12.56 0.68 14.13
CA LYS A 180 12.58 -0.12 15.36
C LYS A 180 12.57 -1.62 15.07
N GLU A 181 11.69 -2.07 14.18
CA GLU A 181 11.60 -3.48 13.78
C GLU A 181 12.85 -3.92 13.02
N PHE A 182 13.32 -3.12 12.06
CA PHE A 182 14.51 -3.43 11.26
C PHE A 182 15.75 -3.65 12.14
N ILE A 183 16.02 -2.73 13.06
CA ILE A 183 17.18 -2.85 13.96
C ILE A 183 17.01 -4.01 14.95
N SER A 184 15.80 -4.22 15.49
CA SER A 184 15.53 -5.35 16.39
C SER A 184 15.76 -6.69 15.69
N GLN A 185 15.30 -6.82 14.44
CA GLN A 185 15.49 -8.04 13.65
C GLN A 185 16.96 -8.28 13.28
N ILE A 186 17.70 -7.24 12.88
CA ILE A 186 19.14 -7.36 12.60
C ILE A 186 19.94 -7.74 13.83
N GLN A 187 19.60 -7.19 15.00
CA GLN A 187 20.25 -7.55 16.26
C GLN A 187 19.93 -8.99 16.67
N LYS A 188 18.69 -9.43 16.48
CA LYS A 188 18.26 -10.81 16.73
C LYS A 188 18.92 -11.80 15.77
N GLU A 189 19.08 -11.44 14.50
CA GLU A 189 19.74 -12.30 13.51
C GLU A 189 21.23 -12.53 13.84
N LYS A 190 21.90 -11.53 14.40
CA LYS A 190 23.28 -11.67 14.90
C LYS A 190 23.41 -12.67 16.05
N THR A 191 22.37 -12.85 16.86
CA THR A 191 22.39 -13.74 18.03
C THR A 191 21.79 -15.11 17.77
N SER A 192 20.84 -15.22 16.83
CA SER A 192 20.20 -16.48 16.44
C SER A 192 19.91 -16.48 14.94
N SER A 193 20.50 -17.44 14.22
CA SER A 193 20.26 -17.56 12.77
C SER A 193 18.98 -18.36 12.52
N THR A 194 17.91 -17.66 12.14
CA THR A 194 16.70 -18.30 11.62
C THR A 194 17.04 -18.99 10.30
N LYS A 195 17.05 -20.33 10.31
CA LYS A 195 17.25 -21.13 9.10
C LYS A 195 15.93 -21.22 8.35
N ILE A 196 15.83 -20.54 7.22
CA ILE A 196 14.73 -20.77 6.28
C ILE A 196 15.01 -22.05 5.52
N THR A 197 14.02 -22.95 5.50
CA THR A 197 14.12 -24.21 4.77
C THR A 197 13.94 -23.95 3.28
N PHE A 198 14.76 -24.59 2.44
CA PHE A 198 14.69 -24.49 0.98
C PHE A 198 13.28 -24.72 0.42
N GLY A 199 12.52 -25.66 1.00
CA GLY A 199 11.12 -25.90 0.64
C GLY A 199 10.20 -24.68 0.79
N ILE A 200 10.42 -23.85 1.81
CA ILE A 200 9.63 -22.61 2.02
C ILE A 200 9.95 -21.59 0.92
N ILE A 201 11.21 -21.49 0.52
CA ILE A 201 11.67 -20.60 -0.56
C ILE A 201 11.03 -21.03 -1.88
N VAL A 202 11.16 -22.31 -2.25
CA VAL A 202 10.59 -22.86 -3.49
C VAL A 202 9.07 -22.69 -3.52
N TRP A 203 8.38 -22.99 -2.41
CA TRP A 203 6.92 -22.81 -2.33
C TRP A 203 6.52 -21.34 -2.48
N THR A 204 7.27 -20.41 -1.87
CA THR A 204 7.00 -18.97 -2.01
C THR A 204 7.22 -18.49 -3.44
N ILE A 205 8.29 -18.95 -4.12
CA ILE A 205 8.55 -18.65 -5.53
C ILE A 205 7.40 -19.18 -6.41
N ALA A 206 6.99 -20.43 -6.23
CA ALA A 206 5.90 -21.04 -6.97
C ALA A 206 4.59 -20.26 -6.78
N ARG A 207 4.31 -19.82 -5.54
CA ARG A 207 3.15 -18.99 -5.22
C ARG A 207 3.20 -17.64 -5.94
N ILE A 208 4.32 -16.92 -5.88
CA ILE A 208 4.49 -15.63 -6.57
C ILE A 208 4.34 -15.80 -8.08
N PHE A 209 4.94 -16.85 -8.65
CA PHE A 209 4.83 -17.15 -10.08
C PHE A 209 3.39 -17.44 -10.51
N THR A 210 2.64 -18.18 -9.68
CA THR A 210 1.21 -18.44 -9.94
C THR A 210 0.39 -17.16 -9.96
N TRP A 211 0.63 -16.24 -9.01
CA TRP A 211 -0.04 -14.93 -9.01
C TRP A 211 0.37 -14.05 -10.18
N TRP A 212 1.64 -14.09 -10.58
CA TRP A 212 2.11 -13.40 -11.77
C TRP A 212 1.42 -13.93 -13.03
N LEU A 213 1.34 -15.26 -13.20
CA LEU A 213 0.62 -15.87 -14.33
C LEU A 213 -0.86 -15.45 -14.33
N LEU A 214 -1.51 -15.43 -13.16
CA LEU A 214 -2.89 -14.97 -13.05
C LEU A 214 -3.04 -13.50 -13.49
N ALA A 215 -2.13 -12.62 -13.06
CA ALA A 215 -2.16 -11.21 -13.46
C ALA A 215 -1.99 -11.06 -14.98
N GLU A 216 -1.01 -11.75 -15.59
CA GLU A 216 -0.83 -11.73 -17.04
C GLU A 216 -2.08 -12.23 -17.78
N CYS A 217 -2.69 -13.33 -17.31
CA CYS A 217 -3.96 -13.80 -17.86
C CYS A 217 -5.06 -12.75 -17.75
N MET A 218 -5.22 -12.09 -16.60
CA MET A 218 -6.24 -11.06 -16.43
C MET A 218 -6.06 -9.90 -17.42
N ILE A 219 -4.82 -9.44 -17.65
CA ILE A 219 -4.52 -8.34 -18.57
C ILE A 219 -4.78 -8.72 -20.03
N HIS A 220 -4.39 -9.94 -20.43
CA HIS A 220 -4.59 -10.40 -21.80
C HIS A 220 -6.04 -10.76 -22.14
N PHE A 221 -6.85 -11.16 -21.15
CA PHE A 221 -8.22 -11.63 -21.43
C PHE A 221 -9.32 -10.64 -21.01
N LEU A 222 -9.13 -9.84 -19.95
CA LEU A 222 -10.20 -9.03 -19.37
C LEU A 222 -10.15 -7.55 -19.74
N TYR A 223 -8.99 -7.02 -20.17
CA TYR A 223 -8.83 -5.62 -20.61
C TYR A 223 -9.43 -4.58 -19.63
N ILE A 224 -9.28 -4.84 -18.33
CA ILE A 224 -10.04 -4.16 -17.27
C ILE A 224 -9.75 -2.65 -17.27
N HIS A 225 -8.48 -2.26 -17.43
CA HIS A 225 -8.04 -0.87 -17.33
C HIS A 225 -8.39 -0.10 -18.62
N ALA A 226 -8.27 -0.75 -19.78
CA ALA A 226 -8.71 -0.17 -21.05
C ALA A 226 -10.22 0.11 -21.06
N ILE A 227 -11.03 -0.78 -20.48
CA ILE A 227 -12.47 -0.56 -20.34
C ILE A 227 -12.77 0.58 -19.36
N LEU A 228 -12.05 0.65 -18.23
CA LEU A 228 -12.25 1.68 -17.20
C LEU A 228 -11.84 3.08 -17.64
N SER A 229 -10.82 3.19 -18.49
CA SER A 229 -10.39 4.48 -19.04
C SER A 229 -11.38 5.05 -20.08
N ASN A 230 -12.34 4.23 -20.56
CA ASN A 230 -13.36 4.68 -21.50
C ASN A 230 -14.69 4.99 -20.79
N GLU A 231 -14.89 6.27 -20.48
CA GLU A 231 -16.08 6.75 -19.77
C GLU A 231 -17.38 6.43 -20.51
N ALA A 232 -17.42 6.62 -21.84
CA ALA A 232 -18.61 6.35 -22.65
C ALA A 232 -19.02 4.86 -22.59
N LEU A 233 -18.04 3.96 -22.53
CA LEU A 233 -18.30 2.54 -22.37
C LEU A 233 -18.88 2.24 -20.96
N LEU A 234 -18.32 2.84 -19.91
CA LEU A 234 -18.83 2.70 -18.55
C LEU A 234 -20.26 3.22 -18.37
N GLU A 235 -20.70 4.16 -19.20
CA GLU A 235 -22.08 4.68 -19.18
C GLU A 235 -23.10 3.74 -19.85
N VAL A 236 -22.67 2.93 -20.82
CA VAL A 236 -23.58 2.09 -21.64
C VAL A 236 -23.62 0.63 -21.15
N VAL A 237 -22.54 0.13 -20.56
CA VAL A 237 -22.43 -1.27 -20.12
C VAL A 237 -23.53 -1.66 -19.12
N SER A 238 -23.98 -2.92 -19.09
CA SER A 238 -25.03 -3.36 -18.16
C SER A 238 -24.62 -3.20 -16.68
N PHE A 239 -25.59 -3.05 -15.76
CA PHE A 239 -25.29 -2.93 -14.32
C PHE A 239 -24.51 -4.13 -13.77
N TRP A 240 -24.82 -5.34 -14.24
CA TRP A 240 -24.12 -6.56 -13.84
C TRP A 240 -22.67 -6.56 -14.32
N ALA A 241 -22.43 -6.18 -15.57
CA ALA A 241 -21.08 -6.08 -16.10
C ALA A 241 -20.30 -4.94 -15.42
N LEU A 242 -20.95 -3.82 -15.10
CA LEU A 242 -20.35 -2.71 -14.34
C LEU A 242 -19.90 -3.19 -12.95
N GLY A 243 -20.75 -3.89 -12.20
CA GLY A 243 -20.36 -4.50 -10.92
C GLY A 243 -19.24 -5.53 -11.05
N GLY A 244 -19.24 -6.33 -12.12
CA GLY A 244 -18.16 -7.27 -12.44
C GLY A 244 -16.83 -6.58 -12.72
N LEU A 245 -16.84 -5.49 -13.50
CA LEU A 245 -15.66 -4.67 -13.80
C LEU A 245 -15.10 -4.01 -12.54
N ALA A 246 -15.97 -3.47 -11.68
CA ALA A 246 -15.59 -2.93 -10.38
C ALA A 246 -14.82 -3.96 -9.53
N LEU A 247 -15.37 -5.17 -9.41
CA LEU A 247 -14.74 -6.24 -8.65
C LEU A 247 -13.44 -6.71 -9.29
N ALA A 248 -13.44 -6.87 -10.62
CA ALA A 248 -12.26 -7.28 -11.38
C ALA A 248 -11.10 -6.30 -11.20
N GLN A 249 -11.38 -4.99 -11.18
CA GLN A 249 -10.36 -3.95 -10.97
C GLN A 249 -9.70 -4.05 -9.59
N VAL A 250 -10.52 -4.18 -8.55
CA VAL A 250 -10.01 -4.30 -7.18
C VAL A 250 -9.26 -5.62 -6.98
N LEU A 251 -9.72 -6.70 -7.61
CA LEU A 251 -9.03 -8.00 -7.60
C LEU A 251 -7.70 -7.95 -8.36
N PHE A 252 -7.64 -7.29 -9.50
CA PHE A 252 -6.40 -7.11 -10.24
C PHE A 252 -5.39 -6.33 -9.41
N PHE A 253 -5.81 -5.22 -8.82
CA PHE A 253 -4.99 -4.43 -7.91
C PHE A 253 -4.43 -5.29 -6.77
N TYR A 254 -5.26 -6.15 -6.16
CA TYR A 254 -4.80 -7.10 -5.16
C TYR A 254 -3.70 -8.06 -5.67
N VAL A 255 -3.92 -8.71 -6.81
CA VAL A 255 -2.95 -9.67 -7.39
C VAL A 255 -1.65 -8.96 -7.79
N LYS A 256 -1.73 -7.73 -8.32
CA LYS A 256 -0.57 -6.89 -8.65
C LYS A 256 0.35 -6.73 -7.44
N TYR A 257 -0.16 -6.29 -6.30
CA TYR A 257 0.66 -6.07 -5.10
C TYR A 257 1.16 -7.37 -4.44
N LEU A 258 0.46 -8.49 -4.60
CA LEU A 258 1.00 -9.80 -4.19
C LEU A 258 2.30 -10.14 -4.91
N VAL A 259 2.42 -9.78 -6.19
CA VAL A 259 3.64 -9.99 -6.98
C VAL A 259 4.69 -8.94 -6.64
N LEU A 260 4.32 -7.65 -6.69
CA LEU A 260 5.26 -6.54 -6.47
C LEU A 260 5.88 -6.54 -5.08
N TYR A 261 5.10 -6.88 -4.03
CA TYR A 261 5.61 -7.00 -2.66
C TYR A 261 6.11 -8.40 -2.33
N GLY A 262 5.65 -9.43 -3.04
CA GLY A 262 6.08 -10.81 -2.86
C GLY A 262 7.57 -11.01 -3.14
N ILE A 263 8.10 -10.42 -4.22
CA ILE A 263 9.51 -10.56 -4.60
C ILE A 263 10.44 -9.93 -3.55
N PRO A 264 10.30 -8.63 -3.17
CA PRO A 264 11.05 -8.05 -2.07
C PRO A 264 10.91 -8.83 -0.76
N SER A 265 9.70 -9.23 -0.38
CA SER A 265 9.45 -9.98 0.85
C SER A 265 10.20 -11.31 0.89
N LEU A 266 10.30 -12.00 -0.25
CA LEU A 266 11.09 -13.23 -0.35
C LEU A 266 12.58 -12.96 -0.11
N ILE A 267 13.13 -11.88 -0.65
CA ILE A 267 14.54 -11.51 -0.47
C ILE A 267 14.81 -11.14 0.99
N VAL A 268 13.92 -10.38 1.62
CA VAL A 268 13.97 -10.06 3.05
C VAL A 268 13.98 -11.34 3.91
N ARG A 269 13.13 -12.32 3.56
CA ARG A 269 13.14 -13.63 4.21
C ARG A 269 14.47 -14.34 4.03
N ILE A 270 15.01 -14.40 2.81
CA ILE A 270 16.33 -15.00 2.55
C ILE A 270 17.41 -14.34 3.41
N ASP A 271 17.29 -13.03 3.64
CA ASP A 271 18.18 -12.29 4.51
C ASP A 271 18.04 -12.67 6.00
N GLY A 272 17.05 -13.46 6.39
CA GLY A 272 16.77 -13.87 7.77
C GLY A 272 15.94 -12.84 8.53
N LEU A 273 15.40 -11.84 7.84
CA LEU A 273 14.48 -10.84 8.36
C LEU A 273 13.04 -11.29 8.12
N GLU A 274 12.12 -10.86 8.98
CA GLU A 274 10.70 -11.13 8.85
C GLU A 274 10.05 -9.95 8.12
N PRO A 275 9.64 -10.11 6.84
CA PRO A 275 8.91 -9.06 6.16
C PRO A 275 7.49 -8.95 6.74
N PRO A 276 6.86 -7.79 6.59
CA PRO A 276 5.44 -7.62 6.89
C PRO A 276 4.55 -8.60 6.15
N GLU A 277 3.35 -8.85 6.69
CA GLU A 277 2.39 -9.75 6.06
C GLU A 277 1.95 -9.22 4.68
N LEU A 278 1.86 -10.13 3.70
CA LEU A 278 1.31 -9.84 2.38
C LEU A 278 -0.19 -9.53 2.46
N PRO A 279 -0.79 -8.85 1.47
CA PRO A 279 -2.16 -8.39 1.58
C PRO A 279 -3.10 -9.61 1.61
N ARG A 280 -4.16 -9.52 2.41
CA ARG A 280 -5.24 -10.51 2.41
C ARG A 280 -6.20 -10.24 1.26
N CYS A 281 -6.92 -11.27 0.84
CA CYS A 281 -7.85 -11.19 -0.29
C CYS A 281 -8.91 -10.10 -0.05
N VAL A 282 -9.03 -9.16 -1.00
CA VAL A 282 -9.94 -8.02 -0.87
C VAL A 282 -11.40 -8.46 -0.80
N SER A 283 -11.78 -9.55 -1.47
CA SER A 283 -13.14 -10.10 -1.40
C SER A 283 -13.56 -10.64 -0.03
N THR A 284 -12.61 -10.85 0.88
CA THR A 284 -12.91 -11.25 2.27
C THR A 284 -13.12 -10.04 3.20
N MET A 285 -12.80 -8.83 2.71
CA MET A 285 -12.91 -7.59 3.48
C MET A 285 -14.31 -7.02 3.37
N HIS A 286 -15.00 -6.97 4.51
CA HIS A 286 -16.36 -6.45 4.64
C HIS A 286 -16.46 -5.25 5.58
N SER A 287 -15.33 -4.71 6.02
CA SER A 287 -15.25 -3.55 6.91
C SER A 287 -14.09 -2.64 6.50
N PHE A 288 -14.27 -1.33 6.65
CA PHE A 288 -13.21 -0.34 6.47
C PHE A 288 -12.07 -0.60 7.45
N THR A 289 -12.38 -0.88 8.72
CA THR A 289 -11.33 -1.22 9.72
C THR A 289 -10.53 -2.45 9.29
N GLY A 290 -11.20 -3.47 8.75
CA GLY A 290 -10.55 -4.68 8.25
C GLY A 290 -9.66 -4.41 7.05
N MET A 291 -10.13 -3.62 6.08
CA MET A 291 -9.33 -3.24 4.91
C MET A 291 -8.03 -2.56 5.33
N TRP A 292 -8.11 -1.49 6.12
CA TRP A 292 -6.94 -0.73 6.55
C TRP A 292 -5.97 -1.55 7.42
N ARG A 293 -6.48 -2.51 8.19
CA ARG A 293 -5.64 -3.40 9.02
C ARG A 293 -5.04 -4.59 8.29
N TYR A 294 -5.53 -5.01 7.14
CA TYR A 294 -5.08 -6.28 6.52
C TYR A 294 -4.69 -6.14 5.05
N PHE A 295 -5.17 -5.09 4.38
CA PHE A 295 -4.80 -4.75 3.03
C PHE A 295 -3.68 -3.70 3.05
N ASP A 296 -3.87 -2.56 3.73
CA ASP A 296 -2.82 -1.52 3.89
C ASP A 296 -1.72 -1.88 4.88
N ASN A 297 -1.90 -2.95 5.66
CA ASN A 297 -0.81 -3.55 6.42
C ASN A 297 0.29 -4.09 5.50
N CYS A 298 -0.04 -4.46 4.26
CA CYS A 298 0.97 -4.94 3.31
C CYS A 298 1.81 -3.81 2.71
N ALA A 299 1.20 -2.65 2.46
CA ALA A 299 1.96 -1.43 2.15
C ALA A 299 2.69 -0.87 3.39
N CYS A 300 2.44 -1.41 4.59
CA CYS A 300 2.92 -0.94 5.90
C CYS A 300 2.69 0.55 6.21
N LEU A 301 1.96 1.23 5.33
CA LEU A 301 1.54 2.59 5.51
C LEU A 301 0.62 2.66 6.74
N PHE A 302 -0.24 1.65 6.98
CA PHE A 302 -1.06 1.59 8.19
C PHE A 302 -0.22 1.46 9.46
N VAL A 303 0.78 0.55 9.51
CA VAL A 303 1.64 0.36 10.69
C VAL A 303 2.44 1.62 10.97
N PHE A 304 3.02 2.22 9.93
CA PHE A 304 3.72 3.49 10.00
C PHE A 304 2.82 4.61 10.53
N ASN A 305 1.66 4.83 9.91
CA ASN A 305 0.70 5.85 10.32
C ASN A 305 0.18 5.62 11.74
N SER A 306 -0.09 4.36 12.10
CA SER A 306 -0.56 4.01 13.43
C SER A 306 0.47 4.39 14.50
N ARG A 307 1.74 3.99 14.29
CA ARG A 307 2.84 4.21 15.23
C ARG A 307 3.28 5.68 15.31
N TYR A 308 3.38 6.36 14.17
CA TYR A 308 4.04 7.66 14.08
C TYR A 308 3.07 8.86 14.04
N ILE A 309 1.80 8.63 13.70
CA ILE A 309 0.77 9.69 13.64
C ILE A 309 -0.36 9.39 14.64
N TYR A 310 -1.06 8.28 14.49
CA TYR A 310 -2.29 8.01 15.24
C TYR A 310 -2.06 7.90 16.76
N VAL A 311 -1.06 7.12 17.20
CA VAL A 311 -0.77 6.93 18.63
C VAL A 311 -0.21 8.21 19.27
N PRO A 312 0.80 8.90 18.70
CA PRO A 312 1.35 10.14 19.30
C PRO A 312 0.35 11.29 19.36
N MET A 313 -0.60 11.39 18.43
CA MET A 313 -1.62 12.44 18.41
C MET A 313 -2.77 12.23 19.41
N GLY A 314 -2.66 11.22 20.28
CA GLY A 314 -3.59 10.99 21.36
C GLY A 314 -4.56 9.83 21.14
N GLY A 315 -4.54 9.22 19.96
CA GLY A 315 -5.24 7.97 19.64
C GLY A 315 -6.67 7.92 20.16
N SER A 316 -7.00 6.86 20.89
CA SER A 316 -8.31 6.71 21.55
C SER A 316 -8.34 7.25 23.00
N HIS A 317 -7.23 7.79 23.52
CA HIS A 317 -7.14 8.26 24.91
C HIS A 317 -7.83 9.62 25.12
N HIS A 318 -7.91 10.46 24.08
CA HIS A 318 -8.55 11.79 24.15
C HIS A 318 -10.03 11.77 23.71
N GLY A 319 -10.71 10.64 23.94
CA GLY A 319 -12.12 10.47 23.59
C GLY A 319 -12.38 10.45 22.07
N LEU A 320 -13.63 10.77 21.69
CA LEU A 320 -14.10 10.68 20.31
C LEU A 320 -13.37 11.66 19.37
N LEU A 321 -13.29 12.93 19.76
CA LEU A 321 -12.71 13.99 18.93
C LEU A 321 -11.21 13.75 18.69
N GLY A 322 -10.47 13.30 19.71
CA GLY A 322 -9.06 12.95 19.56
C GLY A 322 -8.84 11.81 18.55
N LYS A 323 -9.72 10.80 18.57
CA LYS A 323 -9.70 9.71 17.60
C LYS A 323 -10.04 10.16 16.19
N MET A 324 -11.06 11.02 16.03
CA MET A 324 -11.43 11.58 14.73
C MET A 324 -10.28 12.40 14.13
N PHE A 325 -9.67 13.26 14.94
CA PHE A 325 -8.55 14.11 14.52
C PHE A 325 -7.30 13.28 14.19
N SER A 326 -6.92 12.34 15.05
CA SER A 326 -5.76 11.46 14.84
C SER A 326 -5.90 10.59 13.60
N SER A 327 -7.10 10.09 13.31
CA SER A 327 -7.38 9.35 12.08
C SER A 327 -7.41 10.25 10.85
N ALA A 328 -7.99 11.46 10.94
CA ALA A 328 -7.99 12.43 9.85
C ALA A 328 -6.55 12.83 9.45
N LEU A 329 -5.67 13.03 10.44
CA LEU A 329 -4.25 13.31 10.17
C LEU A 329 -3.54 12.14 9.48
N ALA A 330 -3.82 10.90 9.87
CA ALA A 330 -3.27 9.72 9.20
C ALA A 330 -3.71 9.67 7.73
N PHE A 331 -5.00 9.83 7.45
CA PHE A 331 -5.51 9.90 6.07
C PHE A 331 -4.96 11.10 5.29
N GLY A 332 -4.82 12.25 5.93
CA GLY A 332 -4.22 13.44 5.33
C GLY A 332 -2.76 13.24 4.94
N PHE A 333 -1.98 12.54 5.77
CA PHE A 333 -0.61 12.17 5.43
C PHE A 333 -0.54 11.20 4.25
N VAL A 334 -1.38 10.16 4.25
CA VAL A 334 -1.46 9.18 3.15
C VAL A 334 -1.83 9.88 1.83
N TYR A 335 -2.86 10.73 1.85
CA TYR A 335 -3.25 11.59 0.73
C TYR A 335 -2.07 12.41 0.21
N TYR A 336 -1.34 13.06 1.11
CA TYR A 336 -0.22 13.91 0.75
C TYR A 336 0.96 13.12 0.18
N TRP A 337 1.28 11.95 0.76
CA TRP A 337 2.35 11.07 0.30
C TRP A 337 2.11 10.49 -1.09
N HIS A 338 0.86 10.26 -1.47
CA HIS A 338 0.50 9.75 -2.81
C HIS A 338 0.50 10.80 -3.93
N GLY A 339 0.74 12.09 -3.65
CA GLY A 339 0.79 13.13 -4.69
C GLY A 339 -0.23 14.26 -4.57
N ALA A 340 -1.08 14.24 -3.54
CA ALA A 340 -2.04 15.31 -3.24
C ALA A 340 -2.98 15.71 -4.41
N HIS A 341 -3.36 14.75 -5.27
CA HIS A 341 -4.32 14.97 -6.35
C HIS A 341 -5.78 14.89 -5.87
N ASP A 342 -6.70 15.55 -6.57
CA ASP A 342 -8.12 15.63 -6.20
C ASP A 342 -8.79 14.28 -5.99
N TYR A 343 -8.44 13.26 -6.79
CA TYR A 343 -9.00 11.92 -6.66
C TYR A 343 -8.51 11.19 -5.40
N LEU A 344 -7.25 11.42 -5.01
CA LEU A 344 -6.69 10.89 -3.76
C LEU A 344 -7.35 11.55 -2.56
N PHE A 345 -7.68 12.85 -2.66
CA PHE A 345 -8.41 13.55 -1.60
C PHE A 345 -9.81 12.93 -1.42
N SER A 346 -10.56 12.77 -2.51
CA SER A 346 -11.87 12.13 -2.47
C SER A 346 -11.81 10.70 -1.94
N TRP A 347 -10.83 9.90 -2.36
CA TRP A 347 -10.63 8.54 -1.83
C TRP A 347 -10.32 8.52 -0.33
N ALA A 348 -9.40 9.38 0.13
CA ALA A 348 -9.03 9.47 1.54
C ALA A 348 -10.21 9.92 2.39
N LEU A 349 -11.00 10.88 1.91
CA LEU A 349 -12.21 11.37 2.56
C LEU A 349 -13.27 10.27 2.66
N LEU A 350 -13.55 9.54 1.58
CA LEU A 350 -14.52 8.44 1.56
C LEU A 350 -14.13 7.34 2.56
N ASN A 351 -12.84 6.99 2.61
CA ASN A 351 -12.33 6.00 3.55
C ASN A 351 -12.40 6.47 5.01
N TRP A 352 -12.04 7.73 5.26
CA TRP A 352 -12.14 8.31 6.60
C TRP A 352 -13.60 8.36 7.08
N ILE A 353 -14.53 8.82 6.24
CA ILE A 353 -15.97 8.82 6.54
C ILE A 353 -16.46 7.39 6.78
N GLY A 354 -16.09 6.43 5.93
CA GLY A 354 -16.45 5.01 6.10
C GLY A 354 -15.99 4.45 7.45
N LEU A 355 -14.75 4.78 7.86
CA LEU A 355 -14.21 4.37 9.16
C LEU A 355 -14.92 5.05 10.33
N MET A 356 -15.31 6.33 10.19
CA MET A 356 -16.09 7.04 11.21
C MET A 356 -17.50 6.45 11.36
N ILE A 357 -18.18 6.15 10.26
CA ILE A 357 -19.51 5.52 10.25
C ILE A 357 -19.41 4.12 10.89
N GLU A 358 -18.45 3.29 10.47
CA GLU A 358 -18.28 1.95 11.04
C GLU A 358 -18.03 2.02 12.55
N TYR A 359 -17.21 2.96 12.99
CA TYR A 359 -16.97 3.18 14.42
C TYR A 359 -18.23 3.65 15.15
N GLY A 360 -18.99 4.58 14.56
CA GLY A 360 -20.26 5.08 15.11
C GLY A 360 -21.30 3.97 15.26
N VAL A 361 -21.48 3.16 14.21
CA VAL A 361 -22.39 1.99 14.21
C VAL A 361 -21.99 1.00 15.30
N LYS A 362 -20.71 0.64 15.40
CA LYS A 362 -20.21 -0.26 16.47
C LYS A 362 -20.47 0.31 17.87
N LYS A 363 -20.23 1.62 18.06
CA LYS A 363 -20.47 2.28 19.35
C LYS A 363 -21.97 2.27 19.70
N ILE A 364 -22.84 2.60 18.75
CA ILE A 364 -24.30 2.55 18.93
C ILE A 364 -24.74 1.13 19.28
N LEU A 365 -24.27 0.11 18.55
CA LEU A 365 -24.57 -1.29 18.85
C LEU A 365 -24.16 -1.70 20.26
N VAL A 366 -22.96 -1.35 20.70
CA VAL A 366 -22.47 -1.66 22.06
C VAL A 366 -23.26 -0.89 23.12
N THR A 367 -23.56 0.39 22.88
CA THR A 367 -24.37 1.20 23.79
C THR A 367 -25.79 0.66 23.88
N LEU A 368 -26.43 0.30 22.77
CA LEU A 368 -27.73 -0.34 22.77
C LEU A 368 -27.67 -1.66 23.54
N LEU A 369 -26.66 -2.49 23.32
CA LEU A 369 -26.49 -3.75 24.07
C LEU A 369 -26.33 -3.54 25.58
N TYR A 370 -25.65 -2.47 25.99
CA TYR A 370 -25.38 -2.17 27.40
C TYR A 370 -26.57 -1.52 28.13
N TYR A 371 -27.35 -0.67 27.44
CA TYR A 371 -28.50 0.04 28.02
C TYR A 371 -29.84 -0.68 27.78
N VAL A 372 -29.86 -1.71 26.94
CA VAL A 372 -31.04 -2.56 26.79
C VAL A 372 -31.19 -3.39 28.08
N PRO A 373 -32.30 -3.22 28.81
CA PRO A 373 -32.55 -4.00 30.01
C PRO A 373 -32.67 -5.50 29.68
N CYS A 374 -32.21 -6.37 30.58
CA CYS A 374 -32.08 -7.82 30.36
C CYS A 374 -33.34 -8.52 29.80
N TYR A 375 -34.54 -7.97 30.01
CA TYR A 375 -35.80 -8.50 29.49
C TYR A 375 -36.00 -8.29 27.98
N LEU A 376 -35.47 -7.21 27.40
CA LEU A 376 -35.51 -7.00 25.95
C LEU A 376 -34.43 -7.82 25.25
N PHE A 377 -33.31 -8.08 25.93
CA PHE A 377 -32.25 -8.94 25.42
C PHE A 377 -32.73 -10.41 25.36
N SER A 378 -33.44 -10.89 26.38
CA SER A 378 -34.07 -12.21 26.33
C SER A 378 -35.20 -12.30 25.28
N PHE A 379 -35.96 -11.22 25.07
CA PHE A 379 -36.92 -11.15 23.97
C PHE A 379 -36.24 -11.15 22.60
N ALA A 380 -35.13 -10.41 22.45
CA ALA A 380 -34.34 -10.39 21.21
C ALA A 380 -33.64 -11.73 20.94
N GLU A 381 -33.11 -12.43 21.94
CA GLU A 381 -32.58 -13.80 21.77
C GLU A 381 -33.68 -14.83 21.46
N ASN A 382 -34.90 -14.62 21.97
CA ASN A 382 -36.05 -15.48 21.67
C ASN A 382 -36.70 -15.19 20.30
N VAL A 383 -36.46 -14.01 19.71
CA VAL A 383 -37.09 -13.58 18.43
C VAL A 383 -36.08 -13.49 17.27
N LEU A 384 -34.83 -13.06 17.50
CA LEU A 384 -33.76 -13.14 16.52
C LEU A 384 -33.07 -14.50 16.64
N SER A 385 -33.39 -15.39 15.70
CA SER A 385 -32.58 -16.57 15.50
C SER A 385 -31.14 -16.19 15.13
N TYR A 386 -30.19 -17.07 15.41
CA TYR A 386 -28.79 -16.89 15.02
C TYR A 386 -28.67 -16.58 13.52
N GLU A 387 -29.48 -17.25 12.68
CA GLU A 387 -29.54 -17.05 11.23
C GLU A 387 -30.01 -15.65 10.85
N MET A 388 -31.00 -15.08 11.55
CA MET A 388 -31.47 -13.71 11.30
C MET A 388 -30.41 -12.68 11.64
N THR A 389 -29.67 -12.90 12.73
CA THR A 389 -28.54 -12.04 13.12
C THR A 389 -27.42 -12.08 12.08
N GLN A 390 -27.07 -13.28 11.59
CA GLN A 390 -26.08 -13.43 10.52
C GLN A 390 -26.53 -12.76 9.21
N ARG A 391 -27.81 -12.85 8.85
CA ARG A 391 -28.37 -12.15 7.67
C ARG A 391 -28.28 -10.63 7.81
N ALA A 392 -28.63 -10.09 8.98
CA ALA A 392 -28.53 -8.65 9.24
C ALA A 392 -27.07 -8.17 9.17
N PHE A 393 -26.14 -8.92 9.77
CA PHE A 393 -24.71 -8.64 9.66
C PHE A 393 -24.22 -8.72 8.22
N GLY A 394 -24.69 -9.70 7.45
CA GLY A 394 -24.39 -9.86 6.03
C GLY A 394 -24.84 -8.67 5.18
N ILE A 395 -26.05 -8.13 5.43
CA ILE A 395 -26.55 -6.95 4.72
C ILE A 395 -25.71 -5.70 5.04
N LEU A 396 -25.44 -5.44 6.32
CA LEU A 396 -24.60 -4.31 6.73
C LEU A 396 -23.18 -4.42 6.15
N SER A 397 -22.63 -5.63 6.16
CA SER A 397 -21.34 -5.97 5.57
C SER A 397 -21.35 -5.76 4.05
N ALA A 398 -22.43 -6.12 3.35
CA ALA A 398 -22.54 -5.92 1.92
C ALA A 398 -22.57 -4.43 1.54
N ILE A 399 -23.29 -3.59 2.29
CA ILE A 399 -23.30 -2.13 2.11
C ILE A 399 -21.89 -1.56 2.33
N SER A 400 -21.23 -1.96 3.42
CA SER A 400 -19.86 -1.54 3.69
C SER A 400 -18.91 -1.97 2.58
N THR A 401 -19.05 -3.19 2.07
CA THR A 401 -18.22 -3.73 0.98
C THR A 401 -18.43 -2.96 -0.32
N ALA A 402 -19.68 -2.63 -0.66
CA ALA A 402 -19.99 -1.85 -1.85
C ALA A 402 -19.37 -0.44 -1.78
N MET A 403 -19.48 0.23 -0.63
CA MET A 403 -18.85 1.53 -0.41
C MET A 403 -17.31 1.45 -0.42
N LEU A 404 -16.75 0.36 0.10
CA LEU A 404 -15.31 0.10 0.08
C LEU A 404 -14.79 -0.04 -1.36
N ILE A 405 -15.46 -0.86 -2.17
CA ILE A 405 -15.14 -1.04 -3.59
C ILE A 405 -15.24 0.30 -4.32
N LEU A 406 -16.33 1.06 -4.12
CA LEU A 406 -16.49 2.38 -4.72
C LEU A 406 -15.33 3.31 -4.36
N SER A 407 -14.94 3.36 -3.09
CA SER A 407 -13.81 4.20 -2.66
C SER A 407 -12.52 3.79 -3.39
N ASN A 408 -12.22 2.50 -3.49
CA ASN A 408 -11.03 2.02 -4.20
C ASN A 408 -11.10 2.29 -5.71
N LEU A 409 -12.29 2.31 -6.32
CA LEU A 409 -12.44 2.72 -7.71
C LEU A 409 -12.12 4.20 -7.93
N VAL A 410 -12.43 5.07 -6.96
CA VAL A 410 -12.01 6.49 -7.00
C VAL A 410 -10.48 6.60 -6.96
N PHE A 411 -9.81 5.76 -6.16
CA PHE A 411 -8.35 5.71 -6.11
C PHE A 411 -7.73 5.22 -7.42
N LEU A 412 -8.31 4.19 -8.04
CA LEU A 412 -7.74 3.52 -9.21
C LEU A 412 -8.12 4.16 -10.56
N GLY A 413 -9.34 4.66 -10.68
CA GLY A 413 -9.90 5.22 -11.92
C GLY A 413 -10.17 6.72 -11.88
N GLY A 414 -9.95 7.37 -10.74
CA GLY A 414 -10.18 8.80 -10.57
C GLY A 414 -11.64 9.17 -10.24
N ASN A 415 -11.86 10.47 -10.02
CA ASN A 415 -13.15 11.02 -9.59
C ASN A 415 -14.26 10.83 -10.63
N HIS A 416 -13.94 10.90 -11.92
CA HIS A 416 -14.89 10.76 -13.01
C HIS A 416 -15.48 9.35 -13.06
N VAL A 417 -14.61 8.33 -13.04
CA VAL A 417 -15.01 6.92 -12.99
C VAL A 417 -15.85 6.65 -11.74
N GLY A 418 -15.37 7.08 -10.56
CA GLY A 418 -16.12 6.92 -9.32
C GLY A 418 -17.52 7.55 -9.35
N LYS A 419 -17.67 8.72 -9.99
CA LYS A 419 -18.96 9.39 -10.18
C LYS A 419 -19.90 8.59 -11.08
N ILE A 420 -19.41 8.01 -12.18
CA ILE A 420 -20.23 7.15 -13.05
C ILE A 420 -20.74 5.93 -12.27
N TYR A 421 -19.85 5.26 -11.53
CA TYR A 421 -20.23 4.11 -10.69
C TYR A 421 -21.27 4.50 -9.63
N TRP A 422 -21.09 5.66 -8.97
CA TRP A 422 -22.06 6.18 -8.01
C TRP A 422 -23.44 6.42 -8.65
N GLN A 423 -23.47 7.13 -9.78
CA GLN A 423 -24.71 7.47 -10.46
C GLN A 423 -25.44 6.23 -10.99
N ARG A 424 -24.71 5.27 -11.57
CA ARG A 424 -25.33 4.10 -12.18
C ARG A 424 -25.75 3.05 -11.16
N ILE A 425 -24.87 2.68 -10.25
CA ILE A 425 -25.14 1.59 -9.30
C ILE A 425 -26.09 2.05 -8.19
N PHE A 426 -25.85 3.21 -7.59
CA PHE A 426 -26.60 3.64 -6.41
C PHE A 426 -27.83 4.48 -6.78
N ILE A 427 -27.72 5.46 -7.69
CA ILE A 427 -28.86 6.33 -8.00
C ILE A 427 -29.82 5.71 -9.03
N GLN A 428 -29.31 5.27 -10.18
CA GLN A 428 -30.15 4.69 -11.25
C GLN A 428 -30.59 3.27 -10.93
N GLY A 429 -29.72 2.47 -10.29
CA GLY A 429 -30.07 1.15 -9.78
C GLY A 429 -31.23 1.18 -8.78
N GLU A 430 -31.27 2.16 -7.88
CA GLU A 430 -32.39 2.37 -6.95
C GLU A 430 -33.69 2.75 -7.68
N ARG A 431 -33.62 3.60 -8.73
CA ARG A 431 -34.80 3.94 -9.54
C ARG A 431 -35.38 2.76 -10.33
N LEU A 432 -34.53 1.85 -10.81
CA LEU A 432 -34.98 0.63 -11.47
C LEU A 432 -35.60 -0.35 -10.46
N ARG A 433 -35.05 -0.43 -9.23
CA ARG A 433 -35.63 -1.26 -8.16
C ARG A 433 -36.97 -0.73 -7.65
N SER A 434 -37.10 0.59 -7.49
CA SER A 434 -38.36 1.23 -7.12
C SER A 434 -39.39 1.20 -8.25
N GLY A 435 -38.95 1.29 -9.50
CA GLY A 435 -39.78 1.06 -10.69
C GLY A 435 -40.25 -0.39 -10.85
N LEU A 436 -39.38 -1.37 -10.60
CA LEU A 436 -39.75 -2.80 -10.59
C LEU A 436 -40.70 -3.16 -9.43
N GLY A 437 -40.67 -2.41 -8.32
CA GLY A 437 -41.68 -2.48 -7.26
C GLY A 437 -43.08 -2.00 -7.70
N LEU A 438 -43.17 -1.21 -8.77
CA LEU A 438 -44.45 -0.82 -9.40
C LEU A 438 -44.93 -1.83 -10.46
N PHE A 439 -44.08 -2.76 -10.90
CA PHE A 439 -44.44 -3.81 -11.86
C PHE A 439 -44.72 -5.19 -11.23
N TYR A 440 -44.61 -5.32 -9.90
CA TYR A 440 -45.01 -6.52 -9.15
C TYR A 440 -46.43 -6.43 -8.53
N ASN A 441 -47.25 -5.52 -9.04
CA ASN A 441 -48.69 -5.47 -8.80
C ASN A 441 -49.42 -5.43 -10.14
N LYS A 442 -49.45 -6.55 -10.86
CA LYS A 442 -50.50 -6.87 -11.83
C LYS A 442 -50.62 -8.37 -12.01
#